data_AF-A0A1B4V4N5-F1
#
_entry.id   AF-A0A1B4V4N5-F1
#
_cell.length_a   1.000
_cell.length_b   1.000
_cell.length_c   1.000
_cell.angle_alpha   90.00
_cell.angle_beta   90.00
_cell.angle_gamma   90.00
#
_symmetry.space_group_name_H-M   'P 1'
#
loop_
_entity.id
_entity.type
_entity.pdbx_description
1 polymer ?
#
loop_
_entity_poly.entity_id
_entity_poly.type
_entity_poly.pdbx_seq_one_letter_code
_entity_poly.pdbx_strand_id
1 'polypeptide(L)'
;MAQPTDVPARTAERASSSRPHSFKVALVEKIGAPDGAEGKDWYRYVLESGRSTITGQRRGSRDDVYAYATQCAEQLNTRALAAASIWNPRGRRPATPTA
;
A
#
# COMPACT_ATOMS: atom_id res chain seq x y z
N MET A 1 25.90 -16.66 -30.33
CA MET A 1 24.85 -15.65 -30.10
C MET A 1 23.94 -16.16 -29.00
N ALA A 2 24.05 -15.63 -27.79
CA ALA A 2 23.04 -15.65 -26.74
C ALA A 2 23.66 -14.93 -25.53
N GLN A 3 23.37 -13.64 -25.38
CA GLN A 3 23.63 -12.95 -24.11
C GLN A 3 22.54 -13.39 -23.14
N PRO A 4 22.85 -13.87 -21.92
CA PRO A 4 21.87 -13.95 -20.87
C PRO A 4 21.56 -12.52 -20.42
N THR A 5 20.34 -12.07 -20.69
CA THR A 5 19.84 -10.77 -20.23
C THR A 5 19.81 -10.77 -18.70
N ASP A 6 20.68 -9.94 -18.14
CA ASP A 6 20.72 -9.51 -16.75
C ASP A 6 19.29 -9.18 -16.28
N VAL A 7 18.75 -10.02 -15.39
CA VAL A 7 17.59 -9.67 -14.59
C VAL A 7 18.09 -8.67 -13.55
N PRO A 8 17.67 -7.38 -13.57
CA PRO A 8 18.03 -6.51 -12.47
C PRO A 8 17.19 -6.96 -11.28
N ALA A 9 17.77 -7.84 -10.47
CA ALA A 9 17.40 -8.03 -9.09
C ALA A 9 17.49 -6.65 -8.44
N ARG A 10 16.36 -5.94 -8.37
CA ARG A 10 16.20 -4.78 -7.49
C ARG A 10 16.19 -5.33 -6.07
N THR A 11 17.37 -5.66 -5.58
CA THR A 11 17.69 -5.71 -4.16
C THR A 11 17.53 -4.28 -3.66
N ALA A 12 16.29 -3.93 -3.28
CA ALA A 12 16.00 -2.75 -2.50
C ALA A 12 16.47 -3.01 -1.06
N GLU A 13 17.78 -3.09 -0.87
CA GLU A 13 18.41 -2.94 0.43
C GLU A 13 18.53 -1.42 0.67
N ARG A 14 17.59 -0.83 1.43
CA ARG A 14 17.86 0.49 2.01
C ARG A 14 17.13 0.74 3.32
N ALA A 15 17.93 0.69 4.37
CA ALA A 15 17.80 1.44 5.63
C ALA A 15 16.55 1.14 6.48
N SER A 16 16.70 0.11 7.31
CA SER A 16 16.00 -0.07 8.58
C SER A 16 16.16 1.15 9.49
N SER A 17 15.27 2.14 9.35
CA SER A 17 15.04 3.15 10.39
C SER A 17 13.74 2.81 11.09
N SER A 18 13.77 2.51 12.38
CA SER A 18 12.62 2.07 13.18
C SER A 18 11.69 3.21 13.61
N ARG A 19 11.62 4.31 12.86
CA ARG A 19 10.63 5.37 13.10
C ARG A 19 9.26 4.91 12.59
N PRO A 20 8.15 5.34 13.22
CA PRO A 20 6.83 5.18 12.62
C PRO A 20 6.83 5.94 11.30
N HIS A 21 7.02 5.21 10.20
CA HIS A 21 7.11 5.81 8.88
C HIS A 21 5.71 6.11 8.40
N SER A 22 5.44 7.38 8.13
CA SER A 22 4.24 7.78 7.42
C SER A 22 4.29 7.18 6.01
N PHE A 23 3.22 6.48 5.64
CA PHE A 23 2.90 6.15 4.25
C PHE A 23 2.77 7.43 3.44
N LYS A 24 3.41 7.43 2.28
CA LYS A 24 3.30 8.47 1.26
C LYS A 24 3.08 7.83 -0.11
N VAL A 25 2.41 8.54 -1.00
CA VAL A 25 2.29 8.12 -2.40
C VAL A 25 3.67 8.25 -3.05
N ALA A 26 4.29 7.13 -3.37
CA ALA A 26 5.60 7.08 -4.02
C ALA A 26 5.45 7.20 -5.54
N LEU A 27 4.45 6.52 -6.09
CA LEU A 27 4.28 6.42 -7.53
C LEU A 27 2.80 6.20 -7.90
N VAL A 28 2.36 6.85 -8.98
CA VAL A 28 1.09 6.54 -9.64
C VAL A 28 1.38 6.40 -11.12
N GLU A 29 1.35 5.16 -11.61
CA GLU A 29 1.61 4.82 -13.01
C GLU A 29 0.30 4.45 -13.70
N LYS A 30 0.12 4.94 -14.93
CA LYS A 30 -0.91 4.44 -15.81
C LYS A 30 -0.48 3.06 -16.30
N ILE A 31 -1.31 2.07 -16.08
CA ILE A 31 -1.08 0.70 -16.55
C ILE A 31 -2.15 0.31 -17.56
N GLY A 32 -1.84 -0.70 -18.38
CA GLY A 32 -2.87 -1.40 -19.14
C GLY A 32 -3.86 -2.07 -18.21
N ALA A 33 -5.03 -2.43 -18.73
CA ALA A 33 -5.94 -3.27 -17.97
C ALA A 33 -5.22 -4.57 -17.59
N PRO A 34 -5.21 -4.97 -16.30
CA PRO A 34 -4.66 -6.25 -15.91
C PRO A 34 -5.44 -7.39 -16.59
N ASP A 35 -4.79 -8.54 -16.77
CA ASP A 35 -5.35 -9.67 -17.50
C ASP A 35 -6.73 -10.06 -16.92
N GLY A 36 -7.76 -10.08 -17.77
CA GLY A 36 -9.14 -10.35 -17.36
C GLY A 36 -9.94 -9.16 -16.81
N ALA A 37 -9.38 -7.95 -16.78
CA ALA A 37 -10.11 -6.74 -16.37
C ALA A 37 -10.59 -5.93 -17.58
N GLU A 38 -11.89 -5.64 -17.63
CA GLU A 38 -12.46 -4.75 -18.64
C GLU A 38 -12.37 -3.28 -18.19
N GLY A 39 -12.06 -2.39 -19.13
CA GLY A 39 -12.06 -0.94 -18.92
C GLY A 39 -10.77 -0.27 -19.36
N LYS A 40 -10.89 1.00 -19.72
CA LYS A 40 -9.77 1.89 -20.02
C LYS A 40 -9.35 2.60 -18.72
N ASP A 41 -8.13 3.13 -18.70
CA ASP A 41 -7.65 4.01 -17.61
C ASP A 41 -7.46 3.30 -16.26
N TRP A 42 -6.63 2.25 -16.29
CA TRP A 42 -6.11 1.62 -15.09
C TRP A 42 -4.86 2.34 -14.60
N TYR A 43 -4.75 2.50 -13.29
CA TYR A 43 -3.58 3.07 -12.66
C TYR A 43 -3.15 2.20 -11.50
N ARG A 44 -1.85 1.99 -11.40
CA ARG A 44 -1.20 1.36 -10.27
C ARG A 44 -0.63 2.45 -9.39
N TYR A 45 -1.02 2.46 -8.12
CA TYR A 45 -0.44 3.32 -7.12
C TYR A 45 0.44 2.51 -6.17
N VAL A 46 1.53 3.14 -5.73
CA VAL A 46 2.50 2.57 -4.79
C VAL A 46 2.59 3.52 -3.62
N LEU A 47 2.27 3.01 -2.43
CA LEU A 47 2.46 3.68 -1.16
C LEU A 47 3.70 3.10 -0.50
N GLU A 48 4.62 3.95 -0.08
CA GLU A 48 5.83 3.53 0.62
C GLU A 48 5.86 4.11 2.02
N SER A 49 6.24 3.28 2.98
CA SER A 49 6.44 3.61 4.38
C SER A 49 7.72 2.92 4.83
N GLY A 50 8.88 3.55 4.62
CA GLY A 50 10.21 3.11 5.05
C GLY A 50 10.58 1.64 4.78
N ARG A 51 10.01 0.72 5.57
CA ARG A 51 10.16 -0.75 5.49
C ARG A 51 9.01 -1.49 4.80
N SER A 52 7.94 -0.81 4.42
CA SER A 52 6.71 -1.42 3.90
C SER A 52 6.24 -0.69 2.67
N THR A 53 5.88 -1.46 1.64
CA THR A 53 5.37 -0.95 0.38
C THR A 53 4.03 -1.60 0.09
N ILE A 54 3.02 -0.78 -0.18
CA ILE A 54 1.67 -1.22 -0.52
C ILE A 54 1.42 -0.80 -1.97
N THR A 55 1.23 -1.79 -2.82
CA THR A 55 0.85 -1.58 -4.22
C THR A 55 -0.64 -1.87 -4.39
N GLY A 56 -1.36 -0.98 -5.03
CA GLY A 56 -2.76 -1.19 -5.40
C GLY A 56 -3.02 -0.80 -6.84
N GLN A 57 -4.09 -1.35 -7.41
CA GLN A 57 -4.52 -1.06 -8.76
C GLN A 57 -5.96 -0.53 -8.69
N ARG A 58 -6.23 0.56 -9.39
CA ARG A 58 -7.55 1.18 -9.41
C ARG A 58 -7.84 1.74 -10.80
N ARG A 59 -9.07 1.54 -11.27
CA ARG A 59 -9.60 2.19 -12.46
C ARG A 59 -10.08 3.60 -12.13
N GLY A 60 -9.89 4.56 -13.02
CA GLY A 60 -10.36 5.94 -12.84
C GLY A 60 -9.46 6.95 -13.54
N SER A 61 -9.58 8.23 -13.19
CA SER A 61 -8.61 9.23 -13.63
C SER A 61 -7.32 9.15 -12.80
N ARG A 62 -6.21 9.67 -13.34
CA ARG A 62 -4.95 9.83 -12.58
C ARG A 62 -5.20 10.61 -11.29
N ASP A 63 -6.03 11.66 -11.35
CA ASP A 63 -6.35 12.51 -10.21
C ASP A 63 -7.14 11.74 -9.15
N ASP A 64 -8.17 10.99 -9.55
CA ASP A 64 -8.95 10.12 -8.65
C ASP A 64 -8.09 9.06 -7.96
N VAL A 65 -7.15 8.48 -8.70
CA VAL A 65 -6.25 7.45 -8.18
C VAL A 65 -5.25 8.08 -7.21
N TYR A 66 -4.76 9.28 -7.51
CA TYR A 66 -3.86 10.03 -6.63
C TYR A 66 -4.57 10.47 -5.34
N ALA A 67 -5.78 11.03 -5.45
CA ALA A 67 -6.61 11.40 -4.31
C ALA A 67 -6.91 10.17 -3.43
N TYR A 68 -7.29 9.06 -4.05
CA TYR A 68 -7.53 7.80 -3.35
C TYR A 68 -6.26 7.26 -2.65
N ALA A 69 -5.13 7.24 -3.35
CA ALA A 69 -3.85 6.80 -2.79
C ALA A 69 -3.44 7.70 -1.59
N THR A 70 -3.67 9.01 -1.69
CA THR A 70 -3.44 9.98 -0.61
C THR A 70 -4.34 9.67 0.59
N GLN A 71 -5.64 9.51 0.38
CA GLN A 71 -6.59 9.15 1.45
C GLN A 71 -6.26 7.79 2.08
N CYS A 72 -5.81 6.82 1.30
CA CYS A 72 -5.32 5.54 1.82
C CYS A 72 -4.07 5.73 2.70
N ALA A 73 -3.10 6.53 2.25
CA ALA A 73 -1.90 6.83 3.02
C ALA A 73 -2.23 7.53 4.35
N GLU A 74 -3.13 8.51 4.34
CA GLU A 74 -3.59 9.21 5.56
C GLU A 74 -4.30 8.27 6.54
N GLN A 75 -5.16 7.37 6.05
CA GLN A 75 -5.81 6.36 6.88
C GLN A 75 -4.78 5.39 7.49
N LEU A 76 -3.78 4.97 6.71
CA LEU A 76 -2.70 4.12 7.21
C LEU A 76 -1.84 4.84 8.26
N ASN A 77 -1.58 6.13 8.07
CA ASN A 77 -0.81 6.96 9.01
C ASN A 77 -1.57 7.17 10.32
N THR A 78 -2.85 7.50 10.23
CA THR A 78 -3.74 7.63 11.38
C THR A 78 -3.79 6.33 12.17
N ARG A 79 -3.87 5.17 11.49
CA ARG A 79 -3.85 3.85 12.13
C ARG A 79 -2.50 3.49 12.75
N ALA A 80 -1.40 3.81 12.08
CA ALA A 80 -0.06 3.58 12.59
C ALA A 80 0.20 4.36 13.89
N LEU A 81 -0.38 5.57 14.01
CA LEU A 81 -0.35 6.37 15.23
C LEU A 81 -1.29 5.83 16.31
N ALA A 82 -2.44 5.25 15.95
CA ALA A 82 -3.46 4.81 16.90
C ALA A 82 -3.19 3.45 17.57
N ALA A 83 -2.17 2.67 17.13
CA ALA A 83 -1.75 1.37 17.68
C ALA A 83 -2.84 0.28 17.83
N ALA A 84 -4.09 0.55 17.44
CA ALA A 84 -5.23 -0.35 17.53
C ALA A 84 -5.62 -0.84 16.13
N SER A 85 -5.41 -2.13 15.89
CA SER A 85 -5.72 -2.77 14.61
C SER A 85 -7.23 -2.83 14.36
N ILE A 86 -7.75 -1.97 13.46
CA ILE A 86 -9.15 -2.01 12.97
C ILE A 86 -9.52 -3.36 12.34
N TRP A 87 -8.56 -4.11 11.79
CA TRP A 87 -8.80 -5.41 11.16
C TRP A 87 -8.80 -6.59 12.16
N ASN A 88 -8.46 -6.34 13.44
CA ASN A 88 -8.54 -7.31 14.51
C ASN A 88 -8.98 -6.61 15.80
N PRO A 89 -10.29 -6.36 16.01
CA PRO A 89 -10.81 -5.77 17.24
C PRO A 89 -10.73 -6.73 18.45
N ARG A 90 -9.83 -7.72 18.45
CA ARG A 90 -9.61 -8.65 19.56
C ARG A 90 -8.76 -7.98 20.65
N GLY A 91 -9.39 -7.06 21.36
CA GLY A 91 -8.81 -6.40 22.53
C GLY A 91 -9.70 -6.39 23.76
N ARG A 92 -10.99 -6.73 23.66
CA ARG A 92 -11.83 -6.81 24.86
C ARG A 92 -12.88 -7.91 24.71
N ARG A 93 -12.58 -9.08 25.29
CA ARG A 93 -13.64 -9.99 25.72
C ARG A 93 -14.37 -9.26 26.86
N PRO A 94 -15.69 -9.01 26.81
CA PRO A 94 -16.39 -8.58 28.01
C PRO A 94 -16.28 -9.70 29.03
N ALA A 95 -15.67 -9.42 30.18
CA ALA A 95 -15.75 -10.31 31.32
C ALA A 95 -17.23 -10.41 31.70
N THR A 96 -17.83 -11.57 31.48
CA THR A 96 -19.14 -11.93 32.02
C THR A 96 -19.06 -11.84 33.55
N PRO A 97 -19.82 -10.96 34.22
CA PRO A 97 -20.00 -11.08 35.65
C PRO A 97 -20.86 -12.32 35.90
N THR A 98 -20.28 -13.32 36.57
CA THR A 98 -21.04 -14.39 37.20
C THR A 98 -21.69 -13.80 38.45
N ALA A 99 -23.00 -13.94 38.55
CA ALA A 99 -23.77 -13.76 39.78
C ALA A 99 -24.79 -14.90 39.85
#